data_AF-A0A1C4D0B5-F1
#
_entry.id   AF-A0A1C4D0B5-F1
#
_cell.length_a   1.000
_cell.length_b   1.000
_cell.length_c   1.000
_cell.angle_alpha   90.00
_cell.angle_beta   90.00
_cell.angle_gamma   90.00
#
_symmetry.space_group_name_H-M   'P 1'
#
loop_
_entity.id
_entity.type
_entity.pdbx_description
1 polymer ?
#
loop_
_entity_poly.entity_id
_entity_poly.type
_entity_poly.pdbx_seq_one_letter_code
_entity_poly.pdbx_strand_id
1 'polypeptide(L)'
;MDHHKPLLVDVPGNLCLDNSALMVEAAVKGLGIAFVPEPYARQAIAQGDAVLVLESWCPPIEGLCLYYSSHRQIPATLQAFITAIREAS
;
A
#
# COMPACT_ATOMS: atom_id res chain seq x y z
N MET A 1 -6.85 10.87 26.19
CA MET A 1 -7.88 10.68 25.13
C MET A 1 -7.74 9.26 24.64
N ASP A 2 -8.77 8.44 24.83
CA ASP A 2 -8.75 7.01 24.52
C ASP A 2 -8.87 6.78 23.01
N HIS A 3 -7.75 6.50 22.34
CA HIS A 3 -7.71 6.16 20.90
C HIS A 3 -8.07 4.68 20.61
N HIS A 4 -8.44 3.90 21.64
CA HIS A 4 -8.69 2.46 21.51
C HIS A 4 -10.17 2.07 21.42
N LYS A 5 -11.10 3.03 21.40
CA LYS A 5 -12.52 2.71 21.26
C LYS A 5 -12.86 2.59 19.76
N PRO A 6 -13.35 1.44 19.28
CA PRO A 6 -13.73 1.29 17.88
C PRO A 6 -14.85 2.28 17.55
N LEU A 7 -14.64 3.07 16.51
CA LEU A 7 -15.64 3.98 15.94
C LEU A 7 -16.29 3.29 14.74
N LEU A 8 -17.59 3.06 14.82
CA LEU A 8 -18.39 2.59 13.69
C LEU A 8 -18.93 3.82 12.96
N VAL A 9 -18.63 3.91 11.67
CA VAL A 9 -19.13 4.97 10.78
C VAL A 9 -19.90 4.28 9.67
N ASP A 10 -21.15 4.69 9.47
CA ASP A 10 -21.92 4.29 8.29
C ASP A 10 -21.45 5.14 7.10
N VAL A 11 -21.07 4.48 6.02
CA VAL A 11 -20.51 5.12 4.81
C VAL A 11 -21.52 4.92 3.68
N PRO A 12 -22.40 5.91 3.41
CA PRO A 12 -23.49 5.77 2.44
C PRO A 12 -23.04 5.80 0.96
N GLY A 13 -21.79 5.46 0.67
CA GLY A 13 -21.22 5.44 -0.68
C GLY A 13 -21.54 4.16 -1.45
N ASN A 14 -21.82 4.27 -2.74
CA ASN A 14 -22.06 3.13 -3.65
C ASN A 14 -20.82 2.72 -4.47
N LEU A 15 -19.67 3.35 -4.24
CA LEU A 15 -18.43 3.10 -4.96
C LEU A 15 -17.57 2.09 -4.20
N CYS A 16 -17.42 0.90 -4.78
CA CYS A 16 -16.50 -0.12 -4.31
C CYS A 16 -15.52 -0.45 -5.44
N LEU A 17 -14.23 -0.40 -5.14
CA LEU A 17 -13.13 -0.60 -6.09
C LEU A 17 -12.10 -1.54 -5.46
N ASP A 18 -11.52 -2.41 -6.28
CA ASP A 18 -10.48 -3.37 -5.90
C ASP A 18 -9.11 -3.07 -6.55
N ASN A 19 -9.02 -1.97 -7.30
CA ASN A 19 -7.81 -1.52 -7.98
C ASN A 19 -7.26 -0.26 -7.31
N SER A 20 -6.05 -0.36 -6.74
CA SER A 20 -5.41 0.74 -6.01
C SER A 20 -5.22 2.02 -6.84
N ALA A 21 -4.93 1.92 -8.14
CA ALA A 21 -4.77 3.10 -8.98
C ALA A 21 -6.12 3.84 -9.17
N LEU A 22 -7.20 3.10 -9.41
CA LEU A 22 -8.55 3.68 -9.52
C LEU A 22 -9.02 4.27 -8.18
N MET A 23 -8.67 3.63 -7.07
CA MET A 23 -8.98 4.14 -5.73
C MET A 23 -8.28 5.48 -5.47
N VAL A 24 -7.01 5.63 -5.85
CA VAL A 24 -6.27 6.91 -5.73
C VAL A 24 -6.92 7.98 -6.61
N GLU A 25 -7.25 7.66 -7.85
CA GLU A 25 -7.94 8.59 -8.76
C GLU A 25 -9.28 9.06 -8.18
N ALA A 26 -10.07 8.15 -7.61
CA ALA A 26 -11.33 8.48 -6.97
C ALA A 26 -11.14 9.40 -5.75
N ALA A 27 -10.11 9.14 -4.91
CA ALA A 27 -9.79 9.97 -3.76
C ALA A 27 -9.35 11.39 -4.18
N VAL A 28 -8.48 11.50 -5.19
CA VAL A 28 -8.05 12.79 -5.78
C VAL A 28 -9.24 13.59 -6.33
N LYS A 29 -10.24 12.91 -6.89
CA LYS A 29 -11.50 13.54 -7.35
C LYS A 29 -12.49 13.88 -6.23
N GLY A 30 -12.13 13.65 -4.96
CA GLY A 30 -12.96 13.96 -3.80
C GLY A 30 -14.13 13.00 -3.59
N LEU A 31 -14.07 11.78 -4.15
CA LEU A 31 -15.12 10.78 -4.02
C LEU A 31 -15.05 9.96 -2.73
N GLY A 32 -14.02 10.18 -1.89
CA GLY A 32 -13.88 9.51 -0.60
C GLY A 32 -12.43 9.38 -0.13
N ILE A 33 -12.19 8.42 0.77
CA ILE A 33 -10.87 8.06 1.29
C ILE A 33 -10.44 6.72 0.66
N ALA A 34 -9.18 6.60 0.30
CA ALA A 34 -8.61 5.36 -0.23
C ALA A 34 -7.58 4.79 0.76
N PHE A 35 -7.70 3.49 1.04
CA PHE A 35 -6.68 2.72 1.75
C PHE A 35 -5.91 1.87 0.74
N VAL A 36 -4.68 2.27 0.41
CA VAL A 36 -3.86 1.67 -0.65
C VAL A 36 -2.40 1.56 -0.22
N PRO A 37 -1.59 0.68 -0.84
CA PRO A 37 -0.15 0.69 -0.64
C PRO A 37 0.46 2.04 -1.04
N GLU A 38 1.39 2.54 -0.23
CA GLU A 38 2.03 3.86 -0.39
C GLU A 38 2.51 4.17 -1.83
N PRO A 39 3.14 3.23 -2.58
CA PRO A 39 3.62 3.53 -3.93
C PRO A 39 2.54 4.04 -4.90
N TYR A 40 1.28 3.64 -4.71
CA TYR A 40 0.17 4.10 -5.57
C TYR A 40 -0.22 5.56 -5.28
N ALA A 41 -0.16 5.99 -4.01
CA ALA A 41 -0.56 7.33 -3.60
C ALA A 41 0.62 8.33 -3.59
N ARG A 42 1.86 7.85 -3.61
CA ARG A 42 3.08 8.65 -3.47
C ARG A 42 3.11 9.87 -4.39
N GLN A 43 2.78 9.70 -5.67
CA GLN A 43 2.79 10.79 -6.63
C GLN A 43 1.71 11.85 -6.30
N ALA A 44 0.47 11.42 -6.05
CA ALA A 44 -0.64 12.33 -5.72
C ALA A 44 -0.36 13.12 -4.43
N ILE A 45 0.25 12.48 -3.43
CA ILE A 45 0.67 13.15 -2.19
C ILE A 45 1.77 14.16 -2.46
N ALA A 46 2.80 13.79 -3.22
CA ALA A 46 3.90 14.68 -3.56
C ALA A 46 3.45 15.91 -4.37
N GLN A 47 2.39 15.77 -5.17
CA GLN A 47 1.77 16.86 -5.95
C GLN A 47 0.79 17.71 -5.13
N GLY A 48 0.42 17.28 -3.93
CA GLY A 48 -0.58 17.95 -3.09
C GLY A 48 -2.03 17.66 -3.47
N ASP A 49 -2.26 16.74 -4.41
CA ASP A 49 -3.59 16.30 -4.86
C ASP A 49 -4.26 15.36 -3.85
N ALA A 50 -3.47 14.76 -2.94
CA ALA A 50 -3.94 13.93 -1.86
C ALA A 50 -3.17 14.21 -0.56
N VAL A 51 -3.79 13.89 0.59
CA VAL A 51 -3.18 14.01 1.91
C VAL A 51 -3.33 12.71 2.69
N LEU A 52 -2.35 12.41 3.55
CA LEU A 52 -2.45 11.29 4.48
C LEU A 52 -3.41 11.64 5.62
N VAL A 53 -4.24 10.66 5.98
CA VAL A 53 -5.18 10.74 7.10
C VAL A 53 -5.09 9.45 7.90
N LEU A 54 -5.46 9.50 9.19
CA LEU A 54 -5.47 8.34 10.08
C LEU A 54 -4.12 7.61 10.18
N GLU A 55 -3.00 8.34 10.10
CA GLU A 55 -1.65 7.75 10.16
C GLU A 55 -1.42 6.88 11.41
N SER A 56 -2.00 7.27 12.56
CA SER A 56 -1.92 6.48 13.80
C SER A 56 -2.63 5.13 13.75
N TRP A 57 -3.45 4.89 12.72
CA TRP A 57 -4.19 3.65 12.48
C TRP A 57 -3.54 2.78 11.40
N CYS A 58 -2.40 3.20 10.85
CA CYS A 58 -1.66 2.46 9.81
C CYS A 58 -0.33 1.94 10.39
N PRO A 59 -0.30 0.75 11.01
CA PRO A 59 0.95 0.16 11.45
C PRO A 59 1.85 -0.14 10.23
N PRO A 60 3.18 -0.02 10.37
CA PRO A 60 4.10 -0.37 9.29
C PRO A 60 3.94 -1.83 8.90
N ILE A 61 3.88 -2.08 7.59
CA ILE A 61 3.88 -3.42 7.02
C ILE A 61 5.32 -3.88 6.78
N GLU A 62 5.61 -5.18 6.94
CA GLU A 62 6.95 -5.76 6.74
C GLU A 62 7.45 -5.71 5.28
N GLY A 63 6.62 -5.19 4.36
CA GLY A 63 6.96 -5.04 2.94
C GLY A 63 6.76 -6.32 2.14
N LEU A 64 7.29 -6.32 0.91
CA LEU A 64 7.19 -7.44 0.00
C LEU A 64 8.29 -8.46 0.27
N CYS A 65 7.93 -9.74 0.26
CA CYS A 65 8.86 -10.85 0.42
C CYS A 65 8.97 -11.68 -0.86
N LEU A 66 10.20 -12.09 -1.20
CA LEU A 66 10.46 -12.99 -2.32
C LEU A 66 10.53 -14.43 -1.82
N TYR A 67 9.54 -15.24 -2.20
CA TYR A 67 9.43 -16.65 -1.81
C TYR A 67 10.04 -17.58 -2.86
N TYR A 68 10.89 -18.51 -2.44
CA TYR A 68 11.47 -19.56 -3.29
C TYR A 68 11.68 -20.84 -2.46
N SER A 69 11.59 -22.01 -3.10
CA SER A 69 11.81 -23.29 -2.43
C SER A 69 13.30 -23.52 -2.15
N SER A 70 13.68 -23.61 -0.88
CA SER A 70 15.07 -23.78 -0.46
C SER A 70 15.51 -25.26 -0.46
N HIS A 71 15.53 -25.90 -1.62
CA HIS A 71 16.10 -27.25 -1.72
C HIS A 71 17.64 -27.17 -1.81
N ARG A 72 18.29 -26.99 -0.65
CA ARG A 72 19.74 -27.10 -0.36
C ARG A 72 20.74 -26.23 -1.14
N GLN A 73 20.51 -25.84 -2.39
CA GLN A 73 21.41 -24.98 -3.17
C GLN A 73 20.60 -24.04 -4.08
N ILE A 74 20.70 -22.73 -3.85
CA ILE A 74 20.08 -21.71 -4.71
C ILE A 74 20.90 -21.65 -6.02
N PRO A 75 20.31 -21.89 -7.20
CA PRO A 75 21.02 -21.76 -8.47
C PRO A 75 21.63 -20.36 -8.64
N ALA A 76 22.80 -20.27 -9.28
CA ALA A 76 23.51 -19.00 -9.48
C ALA A 76 22.64 -17.94 -10.19
N THR A 77 21.82 -18.34 -11.16
CA THR A 77 20.88 -17.45 -11.86
C THR A 77 19.82 -16.87 -10.93
N LEU A 78 19.30 -17.68 -9.99
CA LEU A 78 18.32 -17.20 -9.01
C LEU A 78 18.98 -16.27 -7.99
N GLN A 79 20.22 -16.55 -7.57
CA GLN A 79 20.99 -15.61 -6.75
C GLN A 79 21.18 -14.27 -7.47
N ALA A 80 21.62 -14.28 -8.72
CA ALA A 80 21.79 -13.07 -9.52
C ALA A 80 20.49 -12.27 -9.64
N PHE A 81 19.36 -12.95 -9.86
CA PHE A 81 18.04 -12.33 -9.90
C PHE A 81 17.63 -11.72 -8.55
N ILE A 82 17.82 -12.44 -7.44
CA ILE A 82 17.53 -11.95 -6.09
C ILE A 82 18.38 -10.70 -5.80
N THR A 83 19.67 -10.73 -6.13
CA THR A 83 20.56 -9.57 -5.98
C THR A 83 20.07 -8.39 -6.79
N ALA A 84 19.73 -8.59 -8.06
CA ALA A 84 19.23 -7.52 -8.93
C ALA A 84 17.94 -6.88 -8.39
N ILE A 85 16.99 -7.68 -7.86
CA ILE A 85 15.78 -7.15 -7.23
C ILE A 85 16.11 -6.32 -5.99
N ARG A 86 17.03 -6.80 -5.15
CA ARG A 86 17.42 -6.10 -3.91
C ARG A 86 18.11 -4.76 -4.18
N GLU A 87 18.85 -4.64 -5.28
CA GLU A 87 19.50 -3.39 -5.69
C GLU A 87 18.52 -2.38 -6.30
N ALA A 88 17.42 -2.86 -6.90
CA ALA A 88 16.40 -2.02 -7.54
C ALA A 88 15.27 -1.58 -6.59
N SER A 89 15.25 -2.10 -5.36
CA SER A 89 14.21 -1.82 -4.34
C SER A 89 14.53 -0.58 -3.51
#